data_AF-A0A6I7WQI8-F1
#
_entry.id   AF-A0A6I7WQI8-F1
#
_cell.length_a   1.000
_cell.length_b   1.000
_cell.length_c   1.000
_cell.angle_alpha   90.00
_cell.angle_beta   90.00
_cell.angle_gamma   90.00
#
_symmetry.space_group_name_H-M   'P 1'
#
loop_
_entity.id
_entity.type
_entity.pdbx_description
1 polymer ?
#
loop_
_entity_poly.entity_id
_entity_poly.type
_entity_poly.pdbx_seq_one_letter_code
_entity_poly.pdbx_strand_id
1 'polypeptide(L)'
;MQHTCRLKLNSLFQILLQPFYKKTLTGKADFAAAGISITEERTQQFLFTPAYHKITEQVIYRSGKKRPKKASDLLNGILEIVNGTSHAETLKQLQKNTPQLQWQTNEALNTDGLLYLVNERLIDYTIADSNQMTLIRRFYPKLNIAFNIAPPMALA
;
A
#
# COMPACT_ATOMS: atom_id res chain seq x y z
N MET A 1 -15.26 -14.87 32.37
CA MET A 1 -14.94 -16.17 31.74
C MET A 1 -14.12 -15.90 30.48
N GLN A 2 -12.81 -16.16 30.50
CA GLN A 2 -11.95 -16.05 29.31
C GLN A 2 -11.83 -17.44 28.70
N HIS A 3 -12.59 -17.71 27.64
CA HIS A 3 -12.40 -18.90 26.84
C HIS A 3 -11.15 -18.68 25.98
N THR A 4 -10.03 -19.28 26.37
CA THR A 4 -8.83 -19.33 25.53
C THR A 4 -9.02 -20.42 24.49
N CYS A 5 -9.18 -20.01 23.23
CA CYS A 5 -9.28 -20.95 22.11
C CYS A 5 -7.92 -21.61 21.87
N ARG A 6 -7.81 -22.92 22.14
CA ARG A 6 -6.59 -23.71 21.87
C ARG A 6 -6.57 -24.12 20.39
N LEU A 7 -6.26 -23.18 19.51
CA LEU A 7 -6.02 -23.45 18.09
C LEU A 7 -4.55 -23.75 17.84
N LYS A 8 -4.27 -24.75 17.00
CA LYS A 8 -2.91 -25.06 16.53
C LYS A 8 -2.63 -24.13 15.34
N LEU A 9 -1.74 -23.15 15.54
CA LEU A 9 -1.41 -22.16 14.52
C LEU A 9 -0.51 -22.79 13.44
N ASN A 10 -1.07 -23.02 12.25
CA ASN A 10 -0.28 -23.39 11.08
C ASN A 10 -0.10 -22.15 10.18
N SER A 11 1.04 -21.48 10.30
CA SER A 11 1.36 -20.30 9.51
C SER A 11 1.77 -20.68 8.08
N LEU A 12 1.07 -20.15 7.08
CA LEU A 12 1.51 -20.19 5.69
C LEU A 12 2.19 -18.87 5.34
N PHE A 13 3.51 -18.85 5.35
CA PHE A 13 4.29 -17.71 4.85
C PHE A 13 4.36 -17.79 3.33
N GLN A 14 3.70 -16.88 2.62
CA GLN A 14 3.76 -16.83 1.16
C GLN A 14 4.77 -15.78 0.72
N ILE A 15 5.78 -16.21 -0.03
CA ILE A 15 6.84 -15.35 -0.58
C ILE A 15 6.40 -14.71 -1.92
N LEU A 16 5.30 -15.18 -2.54
CA LEU A 16 4.79 -14.72 -3.84
C LEU A 16 3.55 -13.81 -3.76
N LEU A 17 3.54 -12.80 -4.64
CA LEU A 17 2.73 -11.57 -4.72
C LEU A 17 1.23 -11.71 -5.03
N GLN A 18 0.56 -12.75 -4.55
CA GLN A 18 -0.91 -12.75 -4.54
C GLN A 18 -1.40 -11.99 -3.30
N PRO A 19 -2.49 -11.22 -3.37
CA PRO A 19 -3.09 -10.65 -2.18
C PRO A 19 -3.38 -11.76 -1.17
N PHE A 20 -2.84 -11.65 0.06
CA PHE A 20 -2.91 -12.70 1.08
C PHE A 20 -4.35 -13.19 1.34
N TYR A 21 -5.34 -12.31 1.16
CA TYR A 21 -6.76 -12.61 1.32
C TYR A 21 -7.34 -13.57 0.26
N LYS A 22 -6.72 -13.77 -0.91
CA LYS A 22 -7.25 -14.73 -1.90
C LYS A 22 -7.23 -16.18 -1.39
N LYS A 23 -6.35 -16.49 -0.44
CA LYS A 23 -6.30 -17.82 0.19
C LYS A 23 -7.48 -18.07 1.13
N THR A 24 -8.05 -17.02 1.73
CA THR A 24 -9.27 -17.16 2.55
C THR A 24 -10.49 -17.42 1.67
N LEU A 25 -10.59 -16.77 0.51
CA LEU A 25 -11.65 -17.05 -0.47
C LEU A 25 -11.64 -18.49 -1.00
N THR A 26 -10.45 -19.11 -1.08
CA THR A 26 -10.31 -20.49 -1.59
C THR A 26 -10.36 -21.55 -0.49
N GLY A 27 -10.66 -21.17 0.75
CA GLY A 27 -10.71 -22.08 1.91
C GLY A 27 -9.34 -22.64 2.33
N LYS A 28 -8.25 -22.07 1.81
CA LYS A 28 -6.87 -22.51 2.11
C LYS A 28 -6.28 -21.82 3.35
N ALA A 29 -6.97 -20.85 3.91
CA ALA A 29 -6.65 -20.18 5.16
C ALA A 29 -7.93 -19.70 5.84
N ASP A 30 -8.00 -19.81 7.17
CA ASP A 30 -9.18 -19.39 7.94
C ASP A 30 -9.21 -17.86 8.17
N PHE A 31 -8.04 -17.21 8.25
CA PHE A 31 -7.91 -15.76 8.38
C PHE A 31 -6.58 -15.27 7.77
N ALA A 32 -6.50 -13.97 7.47
CA ALA A 32 -5.29 -13.32 6.97
C ALA A 32 -4.88 -12.18 7.92
N ALA A 33 -3.62 -12.19 8.37
CA ALA A 33 -3.06 -11.16 9.25
C ALA A 33 -1.82 -10.53 8.59
N ALA A 34 -2.06 -9.60 7.67
CA ALA A 34 -1.00 -8.99 6.84
C ALA A 34 -1.03 -7.45 6.84
N GLY A 35 -1.73 -6.82 7.80
CA GLY A 35 -1.93 -5.37 7.82
C GLY A 35 -2.76 -4.89 6.64
N ILE A 36 -3.97 -5.45 6.51
CA ILE A 36 -4.80 -5.22 5.33
C ILE A 36 -5.65 -3.97 5.57
N SER A 37 -5.56 -3.01 4.67
CA SER A 37 -6.44 -1.82 4.68
C SER A 37 -7.90 -2.23 4.52
N ILE A 38 -8.74 -1.72 5.42
CA ILE A 38 -10.20 -1.87 5.37
C ILE A 38 -10.73 -0.87 4.32
N THR A 39 -10.99 -1.35 3.09
CA THR A 39 -11.60 -0.56 2.00
C THR A 39 -13.04 -0.99 1.76
N GLU A 40 -13.88 -0.09 1.23
CA GLU A 40 -15.30 -0.41 0.93
C GLU A 40 -15.42 -1.66 0.04
N GLU A 41 -14.61 -1.75 -1.02
CA GLU A 41 -14.58 -2.91 -1.92
C GLU A 41 -14.28 -4.22 -1.18
N ARG A 42 -13.32 -4.20 -0.23
CA ARG A 42 -12.96 -5.39 0.55
C ARG A 42 -14.01 -5.78 1.58
N THR A 43 -14.71 -4.81 2.18
CA THR A 43 -15.77 -5.12 3.16
C THR A 43 -16.96 -5.86 2.52
N GLN A 44 -17.13 -5.77 1.20
CA GLN A 44 -18.15 -6.54 0.47
C GLN A 44 -17.78 -8.04 0.35
N GLN A 45 -16.49 -8.39 0.53
CA GLN A 45 -15.97 -9.74 0.34
C GLN A 45 -15.43 -10.38 1.63
N PHE A 46 -15.08 -9.57 2.64
CA PHE A 46 -14.42 -10.03 3.87
C PHE A 46 -15.01 -9.40 5.13
N LEU A 47 -15.00 -10.18 6.20
CA LEU A 47 -15.18 -9.68 7.57
C LEU A 47 -13.82 -9.28 8.13
N PHE A 48 -13.76 -8.10 8.76
CA PHE A 48 -12.55 -7.59 9.41
C PHE A 48 -12.69 -7.62 10.93
N THR A 49 -11.56 -7.79 11.61
CA THR A 49 -11.47 -7.62 13.07
C THR A 49 -11.57 -6.14 13.45
N PRO A 50 -11.73 -5.80 14.75
CA PRO A 50 -11.54 -4.43 15.20
C PRO A 50 -10.18 -3.90 14.75
N ALA A 51 -10.17 -2.65 14.30
CA ALA A 51 -8.97 -1.99 13.80
C ALA A 51 -7.91 -1.84 14.90
N TYR A 52 -6.66 -2.18 14.58
CA TYR A 52 -5.55 -2.08 15.54
C TYR A 52 -4.55 -0.96 15.20
N HIS A 53 -4.60 -0.41 13.99
CA HIS A 53 -3.74 0.71 13.57
C HIS A 53 -4.45 1.60 12.54
N LYS A 54 -3.98 2.84 12.35
CA LYS A 54 -4.37 3.71 11.23
C LYS A 54 -3.18 4.05 10.34
N ILE A 55 -3.34 3.98 9.04
CA ILE A 55 -2.33 4.40 8.07
C ILE A 55 -2.90 5.43 7.12
N THR A 56 -2.02 6.16 6.46
CA THR A 56 -2.38 7.05 5.36
C THR A 56 -1.53 6.67 4.16
N GLU A 57 -2.15 6.56 2.99
CA GLU A 57 -1.44 6.33 1.73
C GLU A 57 -0.80 7.64 1.25
N GLN A 58 0.49 7.59 0.95
CA GLN A 58 1.31 8.77 0.68
C GLN A 58 2.09 8.62 -0.63
N VAL A 59 2.07 9.66 -1.45
CA VAL A 59 2.99 9.74 -2.60
C VAL A 59 4.38 10.06 -2.06
N ILE A 60 5.35 9.23 -2.43
CA ILE A 60 6.74 9.38 -2.06
C ILE A 60 7.53 9.85 -3.26
N TYR A 61 8.43 10.81 -3.04
CA TYR A 61 9.35 11.32 -4.05
C TYR A 61 10.75 11.50 -3.45
N ARG A 62 11.74 11.71 -4.29
CA ARG A 62 13.12 11.96 -3.86
C ARG A 62 13.47 13.45 -3.88
N SER A 63 14.20 13.90 -2.85
CA SER A 63 14.76 15.25 -2.80
C SER A 63 15.73 15.51 -3.97
N GLY A 64 15.82 16.78 -4.36
CA GLY A 64 16.53 17.23 -5.56
C GLY A 64 15.64 17.43 -6.78
N LYS A 65 14.37 17.02 -6.72
CA LYS A 65 13.31 17.42 -7.66
C LYS A 65 12.29 18.33 -6.95
N LYS A 66 11.54 19.11 -7.73
CA LYS A 66 10.43 19.92 -7.20
C LYS A 66 9.40 18.98 -6.56
N ARG A 67 9.03 19.25 -5.32
CA ARG A 67 7.99 18.48 -4.61
C ARG A 67 6.66 18.60 -5.35
N PRO A 68 6.06 17.49 -5.81
CA PRO A 68 4.69 17.53 -6.32
C PRO A 68 3.73 17.79 -5.16
N LYS A 69 2.72 18.62 -5.40
CA LYS A 69 1.75 19.05 -4.38
C LYS A 69 0.36 18.46 -4.60
N LYS A 70 0.09 17.93 -5.80
CA LYS A 70 -1.21 17.38 -6.22
C LYS A 70 -1.02 16.34 -7.31
N ALA A 71 -2.08 15.58 -7.60
CA ALA A 71 -2.09 14.51 -8.61
C ALA A 71 -1.64 14.99 -10.00
N SER A 72 -2.03 16.19 -10.42
CA SER A 72 -1.62 16.75 -11.73
C SER A 72 -0.12 17.06 -11.82
N ASP A 73 0.59 17.19 -10.71
CA ASP A 73 2.04 17.37 -10.72
C ASP A 73 2.79 16.04 -10.99
N LEU A 74 2.10 14.91 -10.92
CA LEU A 74 2.67 13.57 -11.16
C LEU A 74 2.74 13.23 -12.65
N LEU A 75 2.01 13.97 -13.51
CA LEU A 75 1.85 13.66 -14.93
C LEU A 75 3.16 13.65 -15.73
N ASN A 76 4.18 14.36 -15.23
CA ASN A 76 5.49 14.49 -15.89
C ASN A 76 6.54 13.52 -15.32
N GLY A 77 6.12 12.46 -14.62
CA GLY A 77 7.04 11.47 -14.06
C GLY A 77 6.46 10.06 -14.03
N ILE A 78 7.33 9.10 -13.76
CA ILE A 78 6.99 7.68 -13.68
C ILE A 78 6.47 7.39 -12.27
N LEU A 79 5.16 7.15 -12.17
CA LEU A 79 4.51 6.65 -10.96
C LEU A 79 4.32 5.14 -11.08
N GLU A 80 4.91 4.38 -10.17
CA GLU A 80 4.77 2.92 -10.11
C GLU A 80 4.27 2.47 -8.73
N ILE A 81 3.36 1.50 -8.71
CA ILE A 81 2.76 0.93 -7.50
C ILE A 81 2.84 -0.60 -7.52
N VAL A 82 2.72 -1.23 -6.35
CA VAL A 82 2.61 -2.68 -6.26
C VAL A 82 1.22 -3.12 -6.72
N ASN A 83 1.16 -4.13 -7.58
CA ASN A 83 -0.10 -4.72 -8.04
C ASN A 83 -0.90 -5.33 -6.87
N GLY A 84 -2.23 -5.22 -6.91
CA GLY A 84 -3.12 -5.82 -5.91
C GLY A 84 -3.14 -5.14 -4.53
N THR A 85 -2.53 -3.96 -4.40
CA THR A 85 -2.63 -3.11 -3.19
C THR A 85 -3.84 -2.19 -3.23
N SER A 86 -4.25 -1.66 -2.06
CA SER A 86 -5.31 -0.65 -1.98
C SER A 86 -4.94 0.65 -2.71
N HIS A 87 -3.65 0.89 -2.96
CA HIS A 87 -3.16 2.06 -3.68
C HIS A 87 -3.76 2.18 -5.09
N ALA A 88 -4.01 1.05 -5.76
CA ALA A 88 -4.65 1.03 -7.08
C ALA A 88 -6.11 1.48 -7.02
N GLU A 89 -6.85 1.08 -5.98
CA GLU A 89 -8.24 1.51 -5.74
C GLU A 89 -8.28 3.03 -5.50
N THR A 90 -7.41 3.53 -4.61
CA THR A 90 -7.29 4.97 -4.31
C THR A 90 -6.91 5.78 -5.55
N LEU A 91 -5.94 5.32 -6.35
CA LEU A 91 -5.53 5.99 -7.57
C LEU A 91 -6.64 6.05 -8.61
N LYS A 92 -7.46 5.00 -8.75
CA LYS A 92 -8.66 5.03 -9.60
C LYS A 92 -9.66 6.09 -9.15
N GLN A 93 -9.86 6.24 -7.84
CA GLN A 93 -10.73 7.32 -7.32
C GLN A 93 -10.12 8.70 -7.61
N LEU A 94 -8.81 8.85 -7.42
CA LEU A 94 -8.09 10.10 -7.69
C LEU A 94 -8.12 10.47 -9.19
N GLN A 95 -8.06 9.48 -10.08
CA GLN A 95 -8.13 9.64 -11.53
C GLN A 95 -9.46 10.24 -11.99
N LYS A 96 -10.57 10.06 -11.25
CA LYS A 96 -11.86 10.73 -11.55
C LYS A 96 -11.72 12.25 -11.57
N ASN A 97 -10.86 12.80 -10.70
CA ASN A 97 -10.59 14.24 -10.61
C ASN A 97 -9.37 14.67 -11.43
N THR A 98 -8.55 13.73 -11.91
CA THR A 98 -7.37 13.99 -12.74
C THR A 98 -7.28 12.89 -13.81
N PRO A 99 -8.07 12.97 -14.90
CA PRO A 99 -8.19 11.89 -15.89
C PRO A 99 -6.90 11.52 -16.61
N GLN A 100 -5.94 12.45 -16.66
CA GLN A 100 -4.63 12.24 -17.27
C GLN A 100 -3.67 11.45 -16.37
N LEU A 101 -4.03 11.21 -15.09
CA LEU A 101 -3.20 10.47 -14.16
C LEU A 101 -3.03 9.03 -14.66
N GLN A 102 -1.77 8.61 -14.82
CA GLN A 102 -1.40 7.25 -15.19
C GLN A 102 -0.37 6.72 -14.20
N TRP A 103 -0.36 5.40 -14.05
CA TRP A 103 0.60 4.69 -13.21
C TRP A 103 0.91 3.33 -13.80
N GLN A 104 2.07 2.79 -13.44
CA GLN A 104 2.49 1.43 -13.74
C GLN A 104 2.25 0.55 -12.52
N THR A 105 1.97 -0.73 -12.77
CA THR A 105 1.81 -1.74 -11.72
C THR A 105 2.96 -2.72 -11.78
N ASN A 106 3.65 -2.92 -10.66
CA ASN A 106 4.72 -3.88 -10.52
C ASN A 106 4.20 -5.16 -9.86
N GLU A 107 4.49 -6.31 -10.46
CA GLU A 107 4.12 -7.62 -9.92
C GLU A 107 5.29 -8.37 -9.28
N ALA A 108 6.51 -7.85 -9.35
CA ALA A 108 7.72 -8.51 -8.85
C ALA A 108 8.23 -7.89 -7.53
N LEU A 109 8.04 -6.58 -7.36
CA LEU A 109 8.53 -5.82 -6.23
C LEU A 109 7.41 -5.48 -5.25
N ASN A 110 7.75 -5.47 -3.97
CA ASN A 110 6.93 -4.90 -2.91
C ASN A 110 7.20 -3.38 -2.77
N THR A 111 6.50 -2.73 -1.83
CA THR A 111 6.63 -1.27 -1.64
C THR A 111 8.05 -0.85 -1.29
N ASP A 112 8.78 -1.64 -0.49
CA ASP A 112 10.18 -1.36 -0.15
C ASP A 112 11.09 -1.39 -1.39
N GLY A 113 10.84 -2.34 -2.30
CA GLY A 113 11.52 -2.40 -3.60
C GLY A 113 11.25 -1.17 -4.45
N LEU A 114 10.00 -0.69 -4.52
CA LEU A 114 9.67 0.54 -5.26
C LEU A 114 10.28 1.79 -4.61
N LEU A 115 10.31 1.86 -3.28
CA LEU A 115 10.99 2.94 -2.55
C LEU A 115 12.49 2.98 -2.86
N TYR A 116 13.13 1.83 -3.00
CA TYR A 116 14.50 1.73 -3.50
C TYR A 116 14.62 2.29 -4.93
N LEU A 117 13.72 1.93 -5.85
CA LEU A 117 13.74 2.47 -7.22
C LEU A 117 13.60 4.01 -7.26
N VAL A 118 12.75 4.59 -6.40
CA VAL A 118 12.65 6.05 -6.24
C VAL A 118 13.97 6.64 -5.73
N ASN A 119 14.63 5.99 -4.76
CA ASN A 119 15.91 6.44 -4.22
C ASN A 119 17.02 6.45 -5.28
N GLU A 120 17.05 5.41 -6.12
CA GLU A 120 17.97 5.25 -7.25
C GLU A 120 17.59 6.12 -8.47
N ARG A 121 16.45 6.82 -8.42
CA ARG A 121 15.91 7.67 -9.50
C ARG A 121 15.55 6.88 -10.76
N LEU A 122 15.24 5.60 -10.63
CA LEU A 122 14.76 4.76 -11.73
C LEU A 122 13.27 5.00 -12.01
N ILE A 123 12.53 5.39 -10.97
CA ILE A 123 11.17 5.93 -11.06
C ILE A 123 11.09 7.23 -10.29
N ASP A 124 10.08 8.06 -10.57
CA ASP A 124 9.92 9.36 -9.94
C ASP A 124 9.13 9.28 -8.64
N TYR A 125 8.09 8.44 -8.65
CA TYR A 125 7.10 8.37 -7.60
C TYR A 125 6.70 6.93 -7.32
N THR A 126 6.39 6.66 -6.06
CA THR A 126 5.62 5.49 -5.65
C THR A 126 4.65 5.87 -4.55
N ILE A 127 3.79 4.94 -4.15
CA ILE A 127 2.89 5.10 -3.01
C ILE A 127 3.32 4.15 -1.91
N ALA A 128 3.40 4.68 -0.69
CA ALA A 128 3.66 3.91 0.50
C ALA A 128 2.74 4.35 1.64
N ASP A 129 2.52 3.44 2.58
CA ASP A 129 1.79 3.75 3.81
C ASP A 129 2.67 4.52 4.80
N SER A 130 2.06 5.37 5.61
CA SER A 130 2.75 6.23 6.59
C SER A 130 3.66 5.48 7.56
N ASN A 131 3.28 4.25 7.94
CA ASN A 131 4.12 3.37 8.78
C ASN A 131 5.37 2.89 8.04
N GLN A 132 5.26 2.47 6.78
CA GLN A 132 6.40 2.08 5.94
C GLN A 132 7.36 3.25 5.74
N MET A 133 6.83 4.44 5.45
CA MET A 133 7.66 5.64 5.28
C MET A 133 8.42 6.00 6.56
N THR A 134 7.80 5.80 7.73
CA THR A 134 8.45 6.01 9.04
C THR A 134 9.67 5.11 9.22
N LEU A 135 9.57 3.85 8.81
CA LEU A 135 10.65 2.87 8.91
C LEU A 135 11.76 3.13 7.88
N ILE A 136 11.38 3.36 6.61
CA ILE A 136 12.35 3.43 5.50
C ILE A 136 13.18 4.70 5.50
N ARG A 137 12.69 5.80 6.11
CA ARG A 137 13.38 7.09 6.12
C ARG A 137 14.79 7.02 6.71
N ARG A 138 15.03 6.08 7.63
CA ARG A 138 16.36 5.85 8.22
C ARG A 138 17.37 5.32 7.19
N PHE A 139 16.91 4.54 6.22
CA PHE A 139 17.74 3.96 5.17
C PHE A 139 17.86 4.88 3.95
N TYR A 140 16.77 5.55 3.57
CA TYR A 140 16.72 6.45 2.42
C TYR A 140 16.32 7.87 2.84
N PRO A 141 17.24 8.65 3.46
CA PRO A 141 16.92 9.98 4.03
C PRO A 141 16.54 11.04 2.98
N LYS A 142 16.78 10.76 1.69
CA LYS A 142 16.39 11.63 0.58
C LYS A 142 14.95 11.39 0.11
N LEU A 143 14.32 10.29 0.52
CA LEU A 143 12.90 10.07 0.27
C LEU A 143 12.06 10.95 1.18
N ASN A 144 11.04 11.56 0.60
CA ASN A 144 10.16 12.48 1.29
C ASN A 144 8.71 12.23 0.87
N ILE A 145 7.79 12.54 1.78
CA ILE A 145 6.36 12.54 1.50
C ILE A 145 6.04 13.77 0.67
N ALA A 146 5.34 13.59 -0.45
CA ALA A 146 4.83 14.65 -1.29
C ALA A 146 3.47 15.15 -0.79
N PHE A 147 2.47 14.28 -0.78
CA PHE A 147 1.12 14.53 -0.25
C PHE A 147 0.41 13.22 0.03
N ASN A 148 -0.66 13.28 0.83
CA ASN A 148 -1.54 12.14 1.10
C ASN A 148 -2.57 12.02 -0.03
N ILE A 149 -2.84 10.80 -0.51
CA ILE A 149 -3.82 10.56 -1.59
C ILE A 149 -5.19 10.13 -1.09
N ALA A 150 -5.28 9.74 0.18
CA ALA A 150 -6.50 9.37 0.86
C ALA A 150 -6.51 9.91 2.30
N PRO A 151 -7.71 10.04 2.92
CA PRO A 151 -7.83 10.15 4.37
C PRO A 151 -7.23 8.93 5.09
N PRO A 152 -6.91 9.03 6.40
CA PRO A 152 -6.44 7.90 7.18
C PRO A 152 -7.42 6.72 7.16
N MET A 153 -6.91 5.52 6.90
CA MET A 153 -7.65 4.26 6.88
C MET A 153 -7.24 3.37 8.05
N ALA A 154 -8.16 2.51 8.49
CA ALA A 154 -7.91 1.52 9.51
C ALA A 154 -7.25 0.26 8.92
N LEU A 155 -6.34 -0.35 9.68
CA LEU A 155 -5.78 -1.67 9.41
C LEU A 155 -6.41 -2.70 10.35
N ALA A 156 -6.70 -3.86 9.79
CA ALA A 156 -7.13 -5.07 10.50
C ALA A 156 -6.44 -6.32 9.90
#